data_AF-A0A318J9X4-F1
#
_entry.id   AF-A0A318J9X4-F1
#
_cell.length_a   1.000
_cell.length_b   1.000
_cell.length_c   1.000
_cell.angle_alpha   90.00
_cell.angle_beta   90.00
_cell.angle_gamma   90.00
#
_symmetry.space_group_name_H-M   'P 1'
#
loop_
_entity.id
_entity.type
_entity.pdbx_description
1 polymer ?
#
loop_
_entity_poly.entity_id
_entity_poly.type
_entity_poly.pdbx_seq_one_letter_code
_entity_poly.pdbx_strand_id
1 'polypeptide(L)'
;MRFSAPLLLLCLPILSQASQSQLENQVDKIRNAAMAAFEKNHDQRDALRLNKIALKLSHQLPETSWRTIENYDDAGLYYYESSNWKASARHQAIAVLLACGMEESKTMFPLYVKRLGFAFSKYRPGDDFAPVAANPLLLLKDISLNLRANTDLRRRYFKTIKLNQGTQTSTASYLYKIKSDALPANCYIQPDQSEEQAAKSE
;
A
#
# COMPACT_ATOMS: atom_id res chain seq x y z
N MET A 1 6.81 -1.16 57.90
CA MET A 1 7.64 -1.16 56.69
C MET A 1 6.71 -1.00 55.49
N ARG A 2 6.73 0.14 54.80
CA ARG A 2 5.91 0.40 53.60
C ARG A 2 6.79 0.18 52.38
N PHE A 3 6.48 -0.83 51.58
CA PHE A 3 7.11 -1.04 50.27
C PHE A 3 6.40 -0.14 49.25
N SER A 4 7.06 0.94 48.85
CA SER A 4 6.69 1.72 47.67
C SER A 4 7.26 1.00 46.45
N ALA A 5 6.41 0.35 45.67
CA ALA A 5 6.79 -0.15 44.35
C ALA A 5 6.91 1.05 43.39
N PRO A 6 8.04 1.22 42.67
CA PRO A 6 8.13 2.25 41.65
C PRO A 6 7.27 1.83 40.46
N LEU A 7 6.30 2.68 40.15
CA LEU A 7 5.47 2.59 38.95
C LEU A 7 6.40 2.71 37.73
N LEU A 8 6.71 1.58 37.09
CA LEU A 8 7.42 1.53 35.82
C LEU A 8 6.50 2.11 34.75
N LEU A 9 6.63 3.41 34.49
CA LEU A 9 6.05 4.07 33.33
C LEU A 9 6.65 3.43 32.06
N LEU A 10 5.84 2.61 31.41
CA LEU A 10 6.08 2.09 30.07
C LEU A 10 6.14 3.28 29.11
N CYS A 11 7.36 3.76 28.80
CA CYS A 11 7.63 4.65 27.69
C CYS A 11 7.31 3.92 26.37
N LEU A 12 6.05 3.98 25.94
CA LEU A 12 5.71 3.75 24.54
C LEU A 12 6.45 4.83 23.72
N PRO A 13 7.06 4.47 22.57
CA PRO A 13 7.71 5.45 21.73
C PRO A 13 6.64 6.31 21.05
N ILE A 14 6.24 7.39 21.72
CA ILE A 14 5.47 8.46 21.12
C ILE A 14 6.49 9.23 20.26
N LEU A 15 6.47 9.02 18.94
CA LEU A 15 7.12 9.98 18.05
C LEU A 15 6.53 11.36 18.37
N SER A 16 7.37 12.31 18.76
CA SER A 16 6.94 13.70 18.93
C SER A 16 6.40 14.20 17.58
N GLN A 17 5.32 14.99 17.60
CA GLN A 17 4.72 15.57 16.40
C GLN A 17 5.75 16.34 15.54
N ALA A 18 6.75 16.97 16.18
CA ALA A 18 7.86 17.62 15.50
C ALA A 18 8.76 16.63 14.73
N SER A 19 9.03 15.45 15.30
CA SER A 19 9.82 14.40 14.66
C SER A 19 9.09 13.76 13.47
N GLN A 20 7.76 13.67 13.55
CA GLN A 20 6.95 13.18 12.43
C GLN A 20 6.95 14.17 11.26
N SER A 21 6.72 15.47 11.52
CA SER A 21 6.75 16.49 10.47
C SER A 21 8.12 16.58 9.78
N GLN A 22 9.22 16.44 10.52
CA GLN A 22 10.56 16.37 9.95
C GLN A 22 10.76 15.17 9.03
N LEU A 23 10.29 13.98 9.44
CA LEU A 23 10.37 12.76 8.64
C LEU A 23 9.51 12.87 7.37
N GLU A 24 8.31 13.42 7.49
CA GLU A 24 7.41 13.72 6.38
C GLU A 24 8.07 14.63 5.33
N ASN A 25 8.68 15.74 5.78
CA ASN A 25 9.39 16.66 4.89
C ASN A 25 10.59 16.00 4.18
N GLN A 26 11.30 15.09 4.87
CA GLN A 26 12.40 14.34 4.26
C GLN A 26 11.90 13.40 3.17
N VAL A 27 10.78 12.71 3.40
CA VAL A 27 10.14 11.85 2.40
C VAL A 27 9.73 12.68 1.18
N ASP A 28 9.06 13.81 1.39
CA ASP A 28 8.60 14.69 0.29
C ASP A 28 9.77 15.21 -0.55
N LYS A 29 10.86 15.64 0.09
CA LYS A 29 12.06 16.10 -0.60
C LYS A 29 12.63 15.03 -1.53
N ILE A 30 12.69 13.78 -1.08
CA ILE A 30 13.25 12.67 -1.86
C ILE A 30 12.28 12.23 -2.96
N ARG A 31 10.98 12.18 -2.68
CA ARG A 31 9.96 11.90 -3.70
C ARG A 31 9.95 12.95 -4.81
N ASN A 32 10.02 14.23 -4.48
CA ASN A 32 10.11 15.31 -5.46
C ASN A 32 11.37 15.20 -6.31
N ALA A 33 12.51 14.81 -5.72
CA ALA A 33 13.73 14.54 -6.47
C ALA A 33 13.58 13.32 -7.39
N ALA A 34 12.92 12.25 -6.93
CA ALA A 34 12.63 11.07 -7.74
C ALA A 34 11.73 11.41 -8.94
N MET A 35 10.67 12.20 -8.71
CA MET A 35 9.77 12.64 -9.76
C MET A 35 10.48 13.56 -10.76
N ALA A 36 11.34 14.47 -10.29
CA ALA A 36 12.16 15.29 -11.19
C ALA A 36 13.11 14.43 -12.05
N ALA A 37 13.75 13.41 -11.47
CA ALA A 37 14.57 12.47 -12.24
C ALA A 37 13.74 11.72 -13.29
N PHE A 38 12.52 11.31 -12.95
CA PHE A 38 11.60 10.61 -13.85
C PHE A 38 11.07 11.48 -14.99
N GLU A 39 10.47 12.63 -14.68
CA GLU A 39 9.74 13.45 -15.65
C GLU A 39 10.66 14.36 -16.45
N LYS A 40 11.69 14.96 -15.81
CA LYS A 40 12.53 15.98 -16.45
C LYS A 40 13.79 15.40 -17.07
N ASN A 41 14.43 14.47 -16.36
CA ASN A 41 15.70 13.90 -16.79
C ASN A 41 15.53 12.58 -17.54
N HIS A 42 14.32 12.00 -17.51
CA HIS A 42 14.02 10.67 -18.03
C HIS A 42 15.00 9.59 -17.51
N ASP A 43 15.45 9.74 -16.25
CA ASP A 43 16.37 8.82 -15.59
C ASP A 43 15.59 7.90 -14.63
N GLN A 44 15.09 6.78 -15.17
CA GLN A 44 14.30 5.81 -14.41
C GLN A 44 15.14 5.12 -13.33
N ARG A 45 16.45 4.97 -13.55
CA ARG A 45 17.35 4.34 -12.59
C ARG A 45 17.50 5.22 -11.35
N ASP A 46 17.72 6.51 -11.52
CA ASP A 46 17.82 7.43 -10.39
C ASP A 46 16.47 7.64 -9.69
N ALA A 47 15.37 7.72 -10.45
CA ALA A 47 14.02 7.78 -9.90
C ALA A 47 13.72 6.57 -8.99
N LEU A 48 14.00 5.34 -9.45
CA LEU A 48 13.84 4.12 -8.65
C LEU A 48 14.76 4.08 -7.42
N ARG A 49 16.00 4.55 -7.55
CA ARG A 49 16.95 4.62 -6.43
C ARG A 49 16.44 5.57 -5.35
N LEU A 50 15.99 6.77 -5.73
CA LEU A 50 15.45 7.77 -4.81
C LEU A 50 14.14 7.30 -4.17
N ASN A 51 13.23 6.73 -4.96
CA ASN A 51 11.99 6.14 -4.47
C ASN A 51 12.24 5.08 -3.38
N LYS A 52 13.20 4.18 -3.59
CA LYS A 52 13.59 3.16 -2.60
C LYS A 52 14.06 3.78 -1.28
N ILE A 53 14.76 4.91 -1.33
CA ILE A 53 15.19 5.66 -0.13
C ILE A 53 13.97 6.28 0.56
N ALA A 54 13.11 6.96 -0.20
CA ALA A 54 11.87 7.53 0.33
C ALA A 54 10.99 6.45 0.98
N LEU A 55 10.95 5.23 0.41
CA LEU A 55 10.08 4.15 0.90
C LEU A 55 10.58 3.60 2.24
N LYS A 56 11.91 3.48 2.38
CA LYS A 56 12.54 3.10 3.64
C LYS A 56 12.24 4.11 4.76
N LEU A 57 12.14 5.40 4.41
CA LEU A 57 11.77 6.44 5.37
C LEU A 57 10.27 6.43 5.67
N SER A 58 9.42 6.28 4.65
CA SER A 58 7.96 6.26 4.83
C SER A 58 7.48 5.07 5.65
N HIS A 59 8.23 3.96 5.72
CA HIS A 59 7.93 2.84 6.63
C HIS A 59 7.92 3.20 8.11
N GLN A 60 8.58 4.30 8.48
CA GLN A 60 8.58 4.84 9.85
C GLN A 60 7.36 5.75 10.13
N LEU A 61 6.62 6.15 9.08
CA LEU A 61 5.35 6.83 9.20
C LEU A 61 4.21 5.81 9.44
N PRO A 62 3.04 6.26 9.96
CA PRO A 62 1.85 5.42 10.00
C PRO A 62 1.50 4.87 8.61
N GLU A 63 0.93 3.66 8.54
CA GLU A 63 0.48 3.05 7.28
C GLU A 63 -0.65 3.84 6.59
N THR A 64 -1.30 4.74 7.34
CA THR A 64 -2.29 5.71 6.86
C THR A 64 -1.66 7.00 6.33
N SER A 65 -0.33 7.10 6.30
CA SER A 65 0.33 8.26 5.69
C SER A 65 0.17 8.22 4.17
N TRP A 66 -0.41 9.29 3.61
CA TRP A 66 -0.53 9.48 2.17
C TRP A 66 0.82 9.37 1.44
N ARG A 67 1.92 9.74 2.12
CA ARG A 67 3.29 9.62 1.60
C ARG A 67 3.71 8.19 1.34
N THR A 68 3.26 7.23 2.15
CA THR A 68 3.53 5.81 1.92
C THR A 68 2.76 5.31 0.70
N ILE A 69 1.48 5.67 0.59
CA ILE A 69 0.61 5.31 -0.56
C ILE A 69 1.21 5.83 -1.85
N GLU A 70 1.44 7.13 -1.91
CA GLU A 70 1.92 7.81 -3.11
C GLU A 70 3.31 7.33 -3.53
N ASN A 71 4.19 7.01 -2.58
CA ASN A 71 5.50 6.49 -2.93
C ASN A 71 5.44 5.08 -3.55
N TYR A 72 4.46 4.26 -3.16
CA TYR A 72 4.15 3.01 -3.87
C TYR A 72 3.57 3.28 -5.26
N ASP A 73 2.70 4.28 -5.41
CA ASP A 73 2.15 4.64 -6.72
C ASP A 73 3.24 5.17 -7.68
N ASP A 74 4.12 6.05 -7.20
CA ASP A 74 5.30 6.56 -7.89
C ASP A 74 6.20 5.39 -8.38
N ALA A 75 6.51 4.44 -7.50
CA ALA A 75 7.29 3.25 -7.86
C ALA A 75 6.60 2.46 -8.97
N GLY A 76 5.27 2.35 -8.89
CA GLY A 76 4.42 1.76 -9.92
C GLY A 76 4.64 2.37 -11.29
N LEU A 77 4.62 3.71 -11.38
CA LEU A 77 4.86 4.46 -12.61
C LEU A 77 6.29 4.25 -13.13
N TYR A 78 7.30 4.31 -12.27
CA TYR A 78 8.70 4.17 -12.68
C TYR A 78 8.99 2.76 -13.24
N TYR A 79 8.43 1.72 -12.62
CA TYR A 79 8.52 0.35 -13.15
C TYR A 79 7.70 0.15 -14.42
N TYR A 80 6.60 0.88 -14.59
CA TYR A 80 5.81 0.84 -15.83
C TYR A 80 6.67 1.34 -16.99
N GLU A 81 7.26 2.54 -16.91
CA GLU A 81 8.12 3.04 -17.99
C GLU A 81 9.33 2.16 -18.27
N SER A 82 9.83 1.46 -17.24
CA SER A 82 10.94 0.50 -17.38
C SER A 82 10.51 -0.88 -17.92
N SER A 83 9.26 -1.04 -18.36
CA SER A 83 8.67 -2.30 -18.80
C SER A 83 8.70 -3.46 -17.80
N ASN A 84 8.89 -3.16 -16.51
CA ASN A 84 8.82 -4.15 -15.45
C ASN A 84 7.38 -4.24 -14.92
N TRP A 85 6.49 -4.77 -15.77
CA TRP A 85 5.03 -4.76 -15.54
C TRP A 85 4.62 -5.45 -14.26
N LYS A 86 5.28 -6.55 -13.89
CA LYS A 86 5.00 -7.26 -12.63
C LYS A 86 5.33 -6.40 -11.41
N ALA A 87 6.47 -5.70 -11.43
CA ALA A 87 6.84 -4.80 -10.34
C ALA A 87 5.89 -3.59 -10.30
N SER A 88 5.53 -3.04 -11.46
CA SER A 88 4.55 -1.96 -11.57
C SER A 88 3.20 -2.34 -10.95
N ALA A 89 2.61 -3.44 -11.40
CA ALA A 89 1.34 -3.98 -10.90
C ALA A 89 1.41 -4.28 -9.39
N ARG A 90 2.53 -4.83 -8.91
CA ARG A 90 2.74 -5.07 -7.47
C ARG A 90 2.71 -3.78 -6.66
N HIS A 91 3.42 -2.74 -7.07
CA HIS A 91 3.50 -1.49 -6.30
C HIS A 91 2.19 -0.72 -6.35
N GLN A 92 1.53 -0.64 -7.51
CA GLN A 92 0.20 -0.03 -7.62
C GLN A 92 -0.86 -0.80 -6.83
N ALA A 93 -0.77 -2.15 -6.76
CA ALA A 93 -1.66 -2.94 -5.92
C ALA A 93 -1.47 -2.61 -4.43
N ILE A 94 -0.22 -2.39 -3.99
CA ILE A 94 0.05 -1.94 -2.62
C ILE A 94 -0.52 -0.54 -2.39
N ALA A 95 -0.32 0.40 -3.32
CA ALA A 95 -0.87 1.75 -3.22
C ALA A 95 -2.40 1.74 -3.11
N VAL A 96 -3.08 1.02 -4.01
CA VAL A 96 -4.54 0.85 -3.99
C VAL A 96 -5.01 0.24 -2.67
N LEU A 97 -4.40 -0.85 -2.22
CA LEU A 97 -4.78 -1.49 -0.96
C LEU A 97 -4.53 -0.55 0.25
N LEU A 98 -3.44 0.20 0.28
CA LEU A 98 -3.22 1.17 1.35
C LEU A 98 -4.16 2.38 1.26
N ALA A 99 -4.56 2.82 0.07
CA ALA A 99 -5.56 3.88 -0.09
C ALA A 99 -7.00 3.41 0.20
N CYS A 100 -7.25 2.09 0.10
CA CYS A 100 -8.57 1.48 0.19
C CYS A 100 -9.24 1.82 1.52
N GLY A 101 -10.23 2.69 1.44
CA GLY A 101 -11.06 3.13 2.55
C GLY A 101 -10.46 4.17 3.48
N MET A 102 -9.42 4.88 3.05
CA MET A 102 -8.98 6.12 3.70
C MET A 102 -9.76 7.31 3.15
N GLU A 103 -10.30 8.14 4.05
CA GLU A 103 -11.06 9.33 3.64
C GLU A 103 -10.15 10.33 2.92
N GLU A 104 -8.89 10.46 3.37
CA GLU A 104 -7.88 11.33 2.80
C GLU A 104 -7.49 10.94 1.36
N SER A 105 -7.75 9.70 0.96
CA SER A 105 -7.43 9.18 -0.37
C SER A 105 -8.66 9.06 -1.28
N LYS A 106 -9.86 9.38 -0.81
CA LYS A 106 -11.12 9.15 -1.53
C LYS A 106 -11.15 9.78 -2.92
N THR A 107 -10.58 10.97 -3.07
CA THR A 107 -10.51 11.70 -4.35
C THR A 107 -9.50 11.06 -5.31
N MET A 108 -8.38 10.56 -4.80
CA MET A 108 -7.31 9.95 -5.61
C MET A 108 -7.50 8.46 -5.87
N PHE A 109 -8.35 7.79 -5.08
CA PHE A 109 -8.55 6.35 -5.14
C PHE A 109 -8.94 5.83 -6.54
N PRO A 110 -9.89 6.47 -7.27
CA PRO A 110 -10.20 6.04 -8.64
C PRO A 110 -8.99 6.12 -9.58
N LEU A 111 -8.11 7.11 -9.40
CA LEU A 111 -6.88 7.24 -10.19
C LEU A 111 -5.91 6.11 -9.90
N TYR A 112 -5.70 5.74 -8.63
CA TYR A 112 -4.85 4.60 -8.28
C TYR A 112 -5.39 3.29 -8.88
N VAL A 113 -6.71 3.07 -8.85
CA VAL A 113 -7.32 1.88 -9.45
C VAL A 113 -7.18 1.88 -10.96
N LYS A 114 -7.36 3.02 -11.63
CA LYS A 114 -7.13 3.17 -13.07
C LYS A 114 -5.69 2.87 -13.45
N ARG A 115 -4.73 3.42 -12.71
CA ARG A 115 -3.29 3.16 -12.90
C ARG A 115 -2.97 1.67 -12.73
N LEU A 116 -3.51 1.04 -11.67
CA LEU A 116 -3.39 -0.40 -11.45
C LEU A 116 -3.93 -1.21 -12.63
N GLY A 117 -5.08 -0.82 -13.19
CA GLY A 117 -5.67 -1.45 -14.37
C GLY A 117 -4.74 -1.40 -15.58
N PHE A 118 -4.08 -0.27 -15.82
CA PHE A 118 -3.07 -0.15 -16.87
C PHE A 118 -1.89 -1.09 -16.65
N ALA A 119 -1.33 -1.16 -15.44
CA ALA A 119 -0.24 -2.10 -15.16
C ALA A 119 -0.70 -3.57 -15.27
N PHE A 120 -1.92 -3.90 -14.82
CA PHE A 120 -2.48 -5.24 -14.95
C PHE A 120 -2.66 -5.66 -16.40
N SER A 121 -3.15 -4.76 -17.27
CA SER A 121 -3.32 -5.05 -18.70
C SER A 121 -2.00 -5.45 -19.38
N LYS A 122 -0.86 -4.95 -18.88
CA LYS A 122 0.49 -5.31 -19.37
C LYS A 122 1.06 -6.53 -18.66
N TYR A 123 0.84 -6.67 -17.35
CA TYR A 123 1.35 -7.78 -16.55
C TYR A 123 0.62 -9.10 -16.87
N ARG A 124 -0.70 -9.05 -17.10
CA ARG A 124 -1.56 -10.19 -17.41
C ARG A 124 -2.52 -9.84 -18.54
N PRO A 125 -2.04 -9.83 -19.79
CA PRO A 125 -2.90 -9.56 -20.93
C PRO A 125 -4.00 -10.62 -21.03
N GLY A 126 -5.26 -10.18 -21.13
CA GLY A 126 -6.44 -11.04 -21.25
C GLY A 126 -7.14 -11.39 -19.94
N ASP A 127 -6.54 -11.10 -18.78
CA ASP A 127 -7.23 -11.22 -17.50
C ASP A 127 -8.26 -10.10 -17.33
N ASP A 128 -9.46 -10.45 -16.85
CA ASP A 128 -10.49 -9.45 -16.52
C ASP A 128 -10.13 -8.71 -15.23
N PHE A 129 -9.91 -7.39 -15.35
CA PHE A 129 -9.60 -6.50 -14.24
C PHE A 129 -10.85 -5.95 -13.53
N ALA A 130 -12.05 -6.02 -14.14
CA ALA A 130 -13.26 -5.44 -13.59
C ALA A 130 -13.59 -5.92 -12.16
N PRO A 131 -13.42 -7.22 -11.80
CA PRO A 131 -13.64 -7.68 -10.43
C PRO A 131 -12.70 -7.01 -9.42
N VAL A 132 -11.44 -6.77 -9.81
CA VAL A 132 -10.45 -6.07 -8.97
C VAL A 132 -10.77 -4.59 -8.86
N ALA A 133 -11.20 -3.94 -9.96
CA ALA A 133 -11.62 -2.54 -9.93
C ALA A 133 -12.82 -2.31 -9.01
N ALA A 134 -13.82 -3.20 -9.05
CA ALA A 134 -14.99 -3.16 -8.19
C ALA A 134 -14.68 -3.51 -6.72
N ASN A 135 -13.75 -4.44 -6.49
CA ASN A 135 -13.33 -4.86 -5.15
C ASN A 135 -11.81 -5.10 -5.08
N PRO A 136 -11.02 -4.05 -4.79
CA PRO A 136 -9.56 -4.17 -4.72
C PRO A 136 -9.04 -5.11 -3.64
N LEU A 137 -9.86 -5.44 -2.62
CA LEU A 137 -9.47 -6.38 -1.57
C LEU A 137 -9.27 -7.81 -2.09
N LEU A 138 -9.77 -8.13 -3.29
CA LEU A 138 -9.45 -9.39 -3.97
C LEU A 138 -7.95 -9.58 -4.21
N LEU A 139 -7.17 -8.49 -4.34
CA LEU A 139 -5.72 -8.53 -4.47
C LEU A 139 -5.02 -9.22 -3.29
N LEU A 140 -5.60 -9.21 -2.09
CA LEU A 140 -5.02 -9.91 -0.92
C LEU A 140 -4.99 -11.44 -1.08
N LYS A 141 -5.74 -11.97 -2.06
CA LYS A 141 -5.74 -13.38 -2.46
C LYS A 141 -4.78 -13.67 -3.62
N ASP A 142 -4.23 -12.65 -4.28
CA ASP A 142 -3.31 -12.82 -5.39
C ASP A 142 -1.92 -13.25 -4.91
N ILE A 143 -1.60 -14.53 -5.08
CA ILE A 143 -0.32 -15.12 -4.66
C ILE A 143 0.85 -14.66 -5.54
N SER A 144 0.60 -14.31 -6.80
CA SER A 144 1.66 -14.04 -7.78
C SER A 144 2.37 -12.71 -7.53
N LEU A 145 1.63 -11.72 -6.99
CA LEU A 145 2.14 -10.42 -6.62
C LEU A 145 2.84 -10.44 -5.26
N ASN A 146 2.66 -11.53 -4.49
CA ASN A 146 3.25 -11.75 -3.16
C ASN A 146 3.06 -10.51 -2.24
N LEU A 147 1.84 -9.98 -2.24
CA LEU A 147 1.47 -8.77 -1.48
C LEU A 147 1.51 -9.00 0.03
N ARG A 148 1.28 -10.24 0.47
CA ARG A 148 1.31 -10.64 1.89
C ARG A 148 2.69 -10.49 2.55
N ALA A 149 3.76 -10.48 1.75
CA ALA A 149 5.12 -10.23 2.27
C ALA A 149 5.39 -8.74 2.53
N ASN A 150 4.54 -7.82 2.06
CA ASN A 150 4.72 -6.39 2.29
C ASN A 150 4.38 -6.03 3.75
N THR A 151 5.31 -5.36 4.43
CA THR A 151 5.16 -5.00 5.85
C THR A 151 4.02 -4.03 6.11
N ASP A 152 3.76 -3.05 5.23
CA ASP A 152 2.68 -2.08 5.40
C ASP A 152 1.30 -2.74 5.28
N LEU A 153 1.12 -3.59 4.27
CA LEU A 153 -0.10 -4.39 4.11
C LEU A 153 -0.27 -5.37 5.28
N ARG A 154 0.81 -5.96 5.79
CA ARG A 154 0.78 -6.79 7.00
C ARG A 154 0.29 -5.99 8.21
N ARG A 155 0.80 -4.80 8.44
CA ARG A 155 0.36 -3.92 9.55
C ARG A 155 -1.13 -3.59 9.44
N ARG A 156 -1.58 -3.25 8.23
CA ARG A 156 -2.97 -2.84 7.98
C ARG A 156 -3.96 -4.00 8.03
N TYR A 157 -3.77 -5.01 7.20
CA TYR A 157 -4.78 -6.04 6.94
C TYR A 157 -4.61 -7.30 7.78
N PHE A 158 -3.39 -7.63 8.23
CA PHE A 158 -3.12 -8.96 8.77
C PHE A 158 -2.80 -8.91 10.27
N LYS A 159 -3.32 -9.87 11.03
CA LYS A 159 -2.88 -10.14 12.40
C LYS A 159 -2.00 -11.39 12.41
N THR A 160 -0.83 -11.27 13.04
CA THR A 160 0.02 -12.42 13.34
C THR A 160 -0.58 -13.16 14.53
N ILE A 161 -0.97 -14.41 14.34
CA ILE A 161 -1.41 -15.27 15.44
C ILE A 161 -0.21 -16.12 15.86
N LYS A 162 0.19 -16.04 17.13
CA LYS A 162 1.17 -16.97 17.71
C LYS A 162 0.45 -18.30 17.97
N LEU A 163 0.91 -19.37 17.33
CA LEU A 163 0.41 -20.72 17.62
C LEU A 163 1.11 -21.24 18.88
N ASN A 164 0.34 -21.83 19.79
CA ASN A 164 0.89 -22.46 21.00
C ASN A 164 1.78 -23.65 20.61
N GLN A 165 2.97 -23.71 21.18
CA GLN A 165 4.04 -24.65 20.84
C GLN A 165 3.78 -26.12 21.26
N GLY A 166 2.52 -26.51 21.50
CA GLY A 166 2.14 -27.85 21.94
C GLY A 166 1.93 -28.88 20.82
N THR A 167 1.80 -28.45 19.55
CA THR A 167 1.67 -29.35 18.40
C THR A 167 2.94 -29.28 17.55
N GLN A 168 3.87 -30.20 17.84
CA GLN A 168 5.06 -30.41 17.03
C GLN A 168 4.69 -31.00 15.67
N THR A 169 4.75 -30.17 14.63
CA THR A 169 5.41 -30.50 13.36
C THR A 169 5.76 -29.20 12.66
N SER A 170 6.98 -28.74 12.91
CA SER A 170 7.93 -28.20 11.92
C SER A 170 7.38 -27.51 10.66
N THR A 171 6.55 -26.49 10.83
CA THR A 171 6.65 -25.25 10.04
C THR A 171 6.01 -24.15 10.87
N ALA A 172 6.82 -23.28 11.49
CA ALA A 172 6.31 -22.07 12.12
C ALA A 172 5.87 -21.07 11.04
N SER A 173 4.87 -21.46 10.25
CA SER A 173 4.16 -20.61 9.31
C SER A 173 3.21 -19.78 10.15
N TYR A 174 3.60 -18.54 10.47
CA TYR A 174 2.68 -17.57 11.05
C TYR A 174 1.45 -17.45 10.14
N LEU A 175 0.31 -18.01 10.56
CA LEU A 175 -0.94 -17.88 9.82
C LEU A 175 -1.42 -16.44 9.98
N TYR A 176 -1.45 -15.71 8.86
CA TYR A 176 -1.96 -14.35 8.79
C TYR A 176 -3.49 -14.39 8.62
N LYS A 177 -4.23 -13.85 9.59
CA LYS A 177 -5.69 -13.64 9.47
C LYS A 177 -5.99 -12.20 9.07
N ILE A 178 -6.91 -11.99 8.14
CA ILE A 178 -7.40 -10.64 7.81
C ILE A 178 -8.14 -10.10 9.04
N LYS A 179 -7.80 -8.89 9.49
CA LYS A 179 -8.50 -8.20 10.58
C LYS A 179 -9.93 -7.87 10.12
N SER A 180 -10.93 -8.30 10.89
CA SER A 180 -12.36 -8.05 10.59
C SER A 180 -12.66 -6.55 10.45
N ASP A 181 -11.99 -5.74 11.25
CA ASP A 181 -12.24 -4.31 11.37
C ASP A 181 -11.45 -3.49 10.32
N ALA A 182 -10.63 -4.16 9.50
CA ALA A 182 -9.79 -3.54 8.48
C ALA A 182 -10.35 -3.69 7.05
N LEU A 183 -11.61 -4.12 6.88
CA LEU A 183 -12.30 -4.16 5.59
C LEU A 183 -13.24 -2.95 5.51
N PRO A 184 -12.78 -1.81 4.98
CA PRO A 184 -13.54 -0.60 5.07
C PRO A 184 -14.59 -0.58 3.94
N ALA A 185 -15.83 -0.17 4.29
CA ALA A 185 -17.00 -0.24 3.41
C ALA A 185 -16.93 0.70 2.18
N ASN A 186 -15.94 1.58 2.14
CA ASN A 186 -15.64 2.56 1.09
C ASN A 186 -14.54 2.09 0.12
N CYS A 187 -14.20 0.80 0.11
CA CYS A 187 -13.31 0.19 -0.89
C CYS A 187 -13.98 -0.09 -2.25
N TYR A 188 -15.28 0.16 -2.38
CA TYR A 188 -16.05 -0.12 -3.59
C TYR A 188 -16.14 1.13 -4.46
N ILE A 189 -15.68 1.03 -5.70
CA ILE A 189 -15.99 2.01 -6.73
C ILE A 189 -17.39 1.68 -7.21
N GLN A 190 -18.35 2.59 -7.02
CA GLN A 190 -19.66 2.40 -7.62
C GLN A 190 -19.54 2.47 -9.14
N PRO A 191 -20.32 1.69 -9.90
CA PRO A 191 -20.39 1.83 -11.35
C PRO A 191 -20.66 3.29 -11.70
N ASP A 192 -19.97 3.79 -12.72
CA ASP A 192 -20.26 5.12 -13.22
C ASP A 192 -21.70 5.12 -13.73
N GLN A 193 -22.58 5.90 -13.11
CA GLN A 193 -24.01 5.96 -13.49
C GLN A 193 -24.20 6.48 -14.92
N SER A 194 -23.16 7.05 -15.52
CA SER A 194 -23.14 7.43 -16.94
C SER A 194 -22.97 6.24 -17.91
N GLU A 195 -22.34 5.14 -17.50
CA GLU A 195 -22.24 3.91 -18.31
C GLU A 195 -23.54 3.07 -18.25
N GLU A 196 -24.25 3.11 -17.12
CA GLU A 196 -25.50 2.37 -16.94
C GLU A 196 -26.69 2.97 -17.72
N GLN A 197 -26.63 4.28 -18.05
CA GLN A 197 -27.59 4.94 -18.93
C GLN A 197 -27.31 4.68 -20.42
N ALA A 198 -26.05 4.54 -20.82
CA ALA A 198 -25.69 4.19 -22.20
C ALA A 198 -26.15 2.76 -22.55
N ALA A 199 -26.02 1.80 -21.63
CA ALA A 199 -26.44 0.41 -21.83
C ALA A 199 -27.97 0.16 -21.80
N LYS A 200 -28.77 1.15 -21.35
CA LYS A 200 -30.25 1.10 -21.37
C LYS A 200 -30.87 1.88 -22.54
N SER A 201 -30.04 2.51 -23.36
CA SER A 201 -30.45 3.33 -24.50
C SER A 201 -30.22 2.63 -25.86
N GLU A 202 -29.71 1.40 -25.85
CA GLU A 202 -29.68 0.47 -26.99
C GLU A 202 -30.85 -0.53 -26.91
#